data_AF-A0A6U9NUR2-F1
#
_entry.id   AF-A0A6U9NUR2-F1
#
_cell.length_a   1.000
_cell.length_b   1.000
_cell.length_c   1.000
_cell.angle_alpha   90.00
_cell.angle_beta   90.00
_cell.angle_gamma   90.00
#
_symmetry.space_group_name_H-M   'P 1'
#
loop_
_entity.id
_entity.type
_entity.pdbx_description
1 polymer ?
#
loop_
_entity_poly.entity_id
_entity_poly.type
_entity_poly.pdbx_seq_one_letter_code
_entity_poly.pdbx_strand_id
1 'polypeptide(L)'
;MAGRLCFVAALQLQLWLQASGGFAPLVGVGGSLRVCGNYCGPGWCNGRQLPEDKCDESVTPTSCADACCRDHDACCGSDDDSSCNEAIIECLSRCDSFDLDCVNGFIPVPAAAIKGALGLAKDWCCGAPCPEHKAVDVVYS
;
A
#
# COMPACT_ATOMS: atom_id res chain seq x y z
N MET A 1 16.86 9.73 -4.30
CA MET A 1 16.08 8.49 -4.46
C MET A 1 14.96 8.60 -3.44
N ALA A 2 13.78 9.05 -3.88
CA ALA A 2 12.66 9.37 -3.01
C ALA A 2 11.86 8.09 -2.76
N GLY A 3 11.67 7.73 -1.49
CA GLY A 3 10.82 6.61 -1.12
C GLY A 3 9.40 6.84 -1.65
N ARG A 4 8.92 5.90 -2.46
CA ARG A 4 7.52 5.82 -2.88
C ARG A 4 6.72 5.39 -1.64
N LEU A 5 5.63 6.08 -1.35
CA LEU A 5 4.86 5.93 -0.11
C LEU A 5 3.52 5.27 -0.44
N CYS A 6 3.33 3.98 -0.11
CA CYS A 6 2.05 3.27 -0.30
C CYS A 6 0.87 3.87 0.51
N PHE A 7 -0.21 4.20 -0.18
CA PHE A 7 -1.21 5.20 0.23
C PHE A 7 -2.33 4.69 1.16
N VAL A 8 -2.06 3.82 2.13
CA VAL A 8 -3.06 3.65 3.22
C VAL A 8 -3.13 4.93 4.08
N ALA A 9 -2.14 5.82 3.97
CA ALA A 9 -2.01 7.03 4.78
C ALA A 9 -2.93 8.21 4.40
N ALA A 10 -3.57 8.23 3.23
CA ALA A 10 -4.22 9.48 2.78
C ALA A 10 -5.75 9.52 2.85
N LEU A 11 -6.35 8.58 3.58
CA LEU A 11 -7.65 8.85 4.18
C LEU A 11 -7.57 9.74 5.44
N GLN A 12 -6.37 10.05 5.97
CA GLN A 12 -6.23 10.87 7.19
C GLN A 12 -5.86 12.34 6.97
N LEU A 13 -5.73 12.87 5.73
CA LEU A 13 -5.28 14.25 5.53
C LEU A 13 -6.13 15.13 4.61
N GLN A 14 -7.44 14.87 4.49
CA GLN A 14 -8.34 15.81 3.79
C GLN A 14 -9.30 16.59 4.70
N LEU A 15 -9.28 16.37 6.03
CA LEU A 15 -10.14 17.14 6.96
C LEU A 15 -9.46 18.24 7.79
N TRP A 16 -8.14 18.43 7.70
CA TRP A 16 -7.45 19.49 8.48
C TRP A 16 -6.78 20.58 7.65
N LEU A 17 -6.69 20.46 6.31
CA LEU A 17 -5.93 21.41 5.48
C LEU A 17 -6.78 22.49 4.76
N GLN A 18 -8.07 22.61 5.05
CA GLN A 18 -8.87 23.75 4.55
C GLN A 18 -9.08 24.86 5.59
N ALA A 19 -8.60 24.70 6.83
CA ALA A 19 -8.87 25.65 7.91
C ALA A 19 -7.75 26.66 8.21
N SER A 20 -6.56 26.55 7.61
CA SER A 20 -5.47 27.49 7.84
C SER A 20 -4.67 27.75 6.57
N GLY A 21 -4.94 28.90 5.93
CA GLY A 21 -4.30 29.31 4.67
C GLY A 21 -2.81 29.63 4.82
N GLY A 22 -1.98 28.61 5.00
CA GLY A 22 -0.53 28.71 5.02
C GLY A 22 0.10 27.64 4.12
N PHE A 23 0.62 28.06 2.97
CA PHE A 23 1.49 27.23 2.13
C PHE A 23 2.84 27.05 2.84
N ALA A 24 2.98 26.00 3.63
CA ALA A 24 4.28 25.43 3.97
C ALA A 24 4.61 24.35 2.93
N PRO A 25 5.85 24.28 2.39
CA PRO A 25 6.24 23.19 1.52
C PRO A 25 6.10 21.89 2.32
N LEU A 26 5.30 20.96 1.79
CA LEU A 26 5.08 19.63 2.35
C LEU A 26 6.42 18.88 2.34
N VAL A 27 7.23 19.05 3.38
CA VAL A 27 8.24 18.04 3.73
C VAL A 27 7.43 16.82 4.13
N GLY A 28 7.28 15.88 3.18
CA GLY A 28 6.56 14.64 3.37
C GLY A 28 7.13 13.91 4.58
N VAL A 29 6.41 13.95 5.70
CA VAL A 29 6.67 13.08 6.84
C VAL A 29 6.19 11.70 6.42
N GLY A 30 7.07 10.95 5.75
CA GLY A 30 6.87 9.56 5.39
C GLY A 30 6.85 8.68 6.64
N GLY A 31 5.71 8.67 7.34
CA GLY A 31 5.49 7.80 8.48
C GLY A 31 5.24 6.38 7.98
N SER A 32 6.03 5.42 8.45
CA SER A 32 5.66 4.02 8.28
C SER A 32 4.47 3.70 9.16
N LEU A 33 3.51 2.95 8.65
CA LEU A 33 2.36 2.50 9.41
C LEU A 33 2.17 1.01 9.20
N ARG A 34 2.25 0.24 10.29
CA ARG A 34 1.79 -1.14 10.29
C ARG A 34 0.26 -1.15 10.24
N VAL A 35 -0.31 -1.71 9.18
CA VAL A 35 -1.75 -1.99 9.08
C VAL A 35 -2.06 -3.33 9.73
N CYS A 36 -1.39 -4.41 9.33
CA CYS A 36 -1.48 -5.72 9.97
C CYS A 36 -0.34 -6.64 9.49
N GLY A 37 -0.15 -7.77 10.17
CA GLY A 37 0.79 -8.81 9.72
C GLY A 37 2.24 -8.32 9.61
N ASN A 38 2.97 -8.94 8.69
CA ASN A 38 4.38 -8.67 8.41
C ASN A 38 4.59 -7.69 7.26
N TYR A 39 3.61 -7.47 6.38
CA TYR A 39 3.78 -6.73 5.12
C TYR A 39 2.73 -5.66 4.88
N CYS A 40 1.53 -5.76 5.48
CA CYS A 40 0.53 -4.74 5.19
C CYS A 40 0.86 -3.41 5.86
N GLY A 41 1.28 -2.43 5.05
CA GLY A 41 1.30 -1.01 5.40
C GLY A 41 2.46 -0.20 4.80
N PRO A 42 2.32 1.13 4.66
CA PRO A 42 3.39 1.95 4.10
C PRO A 42 4.69 1.84 4.89
N GLY A 43 5.79 1.59 4.18
CA GLY A 43 7.11 1.46 4.78
C GLY A 43 7.18 0.38 5.86
N TRP A 44 6.29 -0.61 5.81
CA TRP A 44 6.24 -1.75 6.72
C TRP A 44 6.43 -3.02 5.91
N CYS A 45 7.54 -3.71 6.10
CA CYS A 45 7.81 -4.99 5.45
C CYS A 45 8.61 -5.90 6.39
N ASN A 46 8.38 -7.21 6.29
CA ASN A 46 9.08 -8.22 7.08
C ASN A 46 8.97 -7.95 8.61
N GLY A 47 7.79 -7.51 9.05
CA GLY A 47 7.49 -7.25 10.46
C GLY A 47 8.23 -6.05 11.06
N ARG A 48 8.79 -5.16 10.24
CA ARG A 48 9.52 -3.97 10.68
C ARG A 48 9.39 -2.81 9.71
N GLN A 49 9.77 -1.62 10.17
CA GLN A 49 9.85 -0.45 9.31
C GLN A 49 11.08 -0.55 8.40
N LEU A 50 10.85 -0.60 7.10
CA LEU A 50 11.87 -0.63 6.05
C LEU A 50 11.39 0.16 4.83
N PRO A 51 12.30 0.78 4.08
CA PRO A 51 11.96 1.27 2.75
C PRO A 51 11.70 0.08 1.81
N GLU A 52 10.79 0.26 0.85
CA GLU A 52 10.31 -0.82 -0.04
C GLU A 52 11.45 -1.44 -0.87
N ASP A 53 12.47 -0.66 -1.26
CA ASP A 53 13.67 -1.15 -1.97
C ASP A 53 14.63 -1.99 -1.11
N LYS A 54 14.33 -2.13 0.18
CA LYS A 54 15.05 -2.97 1.15
C LYS A 54 14.13 -4.01 1.79
N CYS A 55 12.95 -4.21 1.23
CA CYS A 55 12.06 -5.26 1.67
C CYS A 55 12.73 -6.63 1.46
N ASP A 56 12.50 -7.53 2.42
CA ASP A 56 12.98 -8.91 2.38
C ASP A 56 11.75 -9.79 2.56
N GLU A 57 11.33 -10.45 1.49
CA GLU A 57 10.10 -11.24 1.40
C GLU A 57 10.24 -12.65 1.97
N SER A 58 11.36 -12.98 2.61
CA SER A 58 11.63 -14.31 3.16
C SER A 58 10.79 -14.66 4.39
N VAL A 59 10.21 -13.66 5.07
CA VAL A 59 9.38 -13.91 6.24
C VAL A 59 7.98 -14.35 5.85
N THR A 60 7.52 -15.42 6.47
CA THR A 60 6.20 -15.99 6.19
C THR A 60 5.09 -14.98 6.49
N PRO A 61 4.16 -14.72 5.55
CA PRO A 61 3.00 -13.89 5.82
C PRO A 61 2.08 -14.55 6.84
N THR A 62 1.40 -13.76 7.67
CA THR A 62 0.57 -14.26 8.77
C THR A 62 -0.85 -14.65 8.34
N SER A 63 -1.30 -14.19 7.17
CA SER A 63 -2.67 -14.41 6.66
C SER A 63 -2.71 -14.32 5.13
N CYS A 64 -3.88 -14.61 4.54
CA CYS A 64 -4.10 -14.43 3.10
C CYS A 64 -3.86 -12.97 2.67
N ALA A 65 -4.42 -12.02 3.41
CA ALA A 65 -4.24 -10.60 3.12
C ALA A 65 -2.77 -10.16 3.25
N ASP A 66 -2.06 -10.66 4.27
CA ASP A 66 -0.64 -10.36 4.47
C ASP A 66 0.24 -10.93 3.34
N ALA A 67 -0.14 -12.08 2.77
CA ALA A 67 0.52 -12.64 1.59
C ALA A 67 0.32 -11.75 0.36
N CYS A 68 -0.89 -11.20 0.16
CA CYS A 68 -1.14 -10.23 -0.91
C CYS A 68 -0.31 -8.94 -0.72
N CYS A 69 -0.16 -8.47 0.51
CA CYS A 69 0.70 -7.32 0.82
C CYS A 69 2.17 -7.61 0.52
N ARG A 70 2.69 -8.80 0.89
CA ARG A 70 4.06 -9.20 0.54
C ARG A 70 4.30 -9.18 -0.97
N ASP A 71 3.39 -9.77 -1.73
CA ASP A 71 3.54 -9.86 -3.19
C ASP A 71 3.46 -8.47 -3.85
N HIS A 72 2.67 -7.55 -3.26
CA HIS A 72 2.60 -6.15 -3.65
C HIS A 72 3.90 -5.39 -3.35
N ASP A 73 4.45 -5.54 -2.14
CA ASP A 73 5.73 -4.91 -1.75
C ASP A 73 6.86 -5.34 -2.71
N ALA A 74 6.92 -6.63 -3.04
CA ALA A 74 7.89 -7.18 -4.00
C ALA A 74 7.73 -6.58 -5.39
N CYS A 75 6.48 -6.43 -5.84
CA CYS A 75 6.14 -5.81 -7.11
C CYS A 75 6.58 -4.33 -7.15
N CYS A 76 6.33 -3.59 -6.07
CA CYS A 76 6.71 -2.19 -5.93
C CYS A 76 8.21 -1.95 -5.86
N GLY A 77 8.99 -2.95 -5.41
CA GLY A 77 10.45 -2.95 -5.47
C GLY A 77 11.03 -3.21 -6.87
N SER A 78 10.20 -3.59 -7.85
CA SER A 78 10.65 -3.92 -9.21
C SER A 78 10.72 -2.69 -10.15
N ASP A 79 11.36 -2.86 -11.30
CA ASP A 79 11.46 -1.80 -12.32
C ASP A 79 10.10 -1.48 -12.97
N ASP A 80 9.19 -2.46 -13.01
CA ASP A 80 7.84 -2.31 -13.55
C ASP A 80 6.77 -2.49 -12.48
N ASP A 81 6.37 -1.36 -11.92
CA ASP A 81 5.41 -1.24 -10.83
C ASP A 81 3.99 -0.84 -11.29
N SER A 82 3.74 -0.83 -12.61
CA SER A 82 2.52 -0.30 -13.20
C SER A 82 1.26 -1.11 -12.88
N SER A 83 1.41 -2.42 -12.69
CA SER A 83 0.30 -3.35 -12.45
C SER A 83 0.12 -3.75 -10.99
N CYS A 84 1.00 -3.31 -10.08
CA CYS A 84 1.01 -3.80 -8.70
C CYS A 84 -0.31 -3.55 -7.97
N ASN A 85 -0.88 -2.36 -8.12
CA ASN A 85 -2.13 -1.98 -7.43
C ASN A 85 -3.33 -2.78 -7.95
N GLU A 86 -3.37 -3.11 -9.23
CA GLU A 86 -4.39 -4.02 -9.77
C GLU A 86 -4.20 -5.45 -9.26
N ALA A 87 -2.95 -5.94 -9.27
CA ALA A 87 -2.62 -7.29 -8.82
C ALA A 87 -2.97 -7.53 -7.34
N ILE A 88 -2.72 -6.57 -6.46
CA ILE A 88 -3.11 -6.70 -5.04
C ILE A 88 -4.63 -6.69 -4.84
N ILE A 89 -5.37 -5.88 -5.60
CA ILE A 89 -6.84 -5.88 -5.54
C ILE A 89 -7.41 -7.23 -6.00
N GLU A 90 -6.82 -7.80 -7.04
CA GLU A 90 -7.19 -9.15 -7.51
C GLU A 90 -6.82 -10.21 -6.47
N CYS A 91 -5.62 -10.16 -5.88
CA CYS A 91 -5.21 -11.08 -4.82
C CYS A 91 -6.18 -11.05 -3.64
N LEU A 92 -6.48 -9.85 -3.12
CA LEU A 92 -7.41 -9.67 -2.00
C LEU A 92 -8.84 -10.12 -2.32
N SER A 93 -9.24 -10.14 -3.60
CA SER A 93 -10.54 -10.66 -4.02
C SER A 93 -10.67 -12.18 -3.85
N ARG A 94 -9.55 -12.89 -3.75
CA ARG A 94 -9.49 -14.35 -3.55
C ARG A 94 -9.39 -14.74 -2.07
N CYS A 95 -9.08 -13.80 -1.19
CA CYS A 95 -9.15 -14.01 0.25
C CYS A 95 -10.62 -14.05 0.73
N ASP A 96 -10.87 -14.73 1.84
CA ASP A 96 -12.17 -14.62 2.51
C ASP A 96 -12.38 -13.17 2.97
N SER A 97 -13.51 -12.57 2.60
CA SER A 97 -13.77 -11.15 2.83
C SER A 97 -13.86 -10.78 4.31
N PHE A 98 -14.13 -11.76 5.18
CA PHE A 98 -14.21 -11.64 6.62
C PHE A 98 -13.06 -12.36 7.33
N ASP A 99 -12.00 -12.73 6.60
CA ASP A 99 -10.77 -13.22 7.21
C ASP A 99 -10.24 -12.18 8.21
N LEU A 100 -10.15 -12.57 9.47
CA LEU A 100 -9.71 -11.74 10.59
C LEU A 100 -8.26 -12.03 11.00
N ASP A 101 -7.55 -12.88 10.23
CA ASP A 101 -6.20 -13.34 10.54
C ASP A 101 -5.13 -12.26 10.32
N CYS A 102 -5.44 -11.21 9.54
CA CYS A 102 -4.58 -10.03 9.46
C CYS A 102 -4.80 -9.13 10.68
N VAL A 103 -3.93 -9.23 11.69
CA VAL A 103 -4.09 -8.50 12.95
C VAL A 103 -3.05 -7.38 13.14
N ASN A 104 -3.51 -6.29 13.76
CA ASN A 104 -2.67 -5.25 14.34
C ASN A 104 -2.78 -5.27 15.87
N GLY A 105 -1.85 -5.97 16.53
CA GLY A 105 -2.00 -6.29 17.95
C GLY A 105 -3.20 -7.20 18.17
N PHE A 106 -4.33 -6.64 18.62
CA PHE A 106 -5.59 -7.36 18.85
C PHE A 106 -6.70 -6.97 17.87
N ILE A 107 -6.48 -5.97 17.00
CA ILE A 107 -7.53 -5.48 16.10
C ILE A 107 -7.43 -6.23 14.77
N PRO A 108 -8.43 -7.02 14.37
CA PRO A 108 -8.44 -7.69 13.07
C PRO A 108 -8.77 -6.70 11.95
N VAL A 109 -8.10 -6.87 10.81
CA VAL A 109 -8.27 -6.07 9.61
C VAL A 109 -8.80 -6.99 8.50
N PRO A 110 -10.09 -6.89 8.14
CA PRO A 110 -10.67 -7.70 7.08
C PRO A 110 -10.03 -7.41 5.72
N ALA A 111 -9.83 -8.45 4.90
CA ALA A 111 -9.34 -8.31 3.54
C ALA A 111 -10.18 -7.34 2.69
N ALA A 112 -11.50 -7.31 2.91
CA ALA A 112 -12.41 -6.38 2.25
C ALA A 112 -12.12 -4.90 2.56
N ALA A 113 -11.67 -4.58 3.78
CA ALA A 113 -11.30 -3.22 4.16
C ALA A 113 -10.01 -2.77 3.45
N ILE A 114 -9.02 -3.67 3.38
CA ILE A 114 -7.76 -3.43 2.65
C ILE A 114 -8.05 -3.21 1.16
N LYS A 115 -8.85 -4.11 0.56
CA LYS A 115 -9.27 -4.01 -0.84
C LYS A 115 -10.02 -2.71 -1.13
N GLY A 116 -10.95 -2.32 -0.26
CA GLY A 116 -11.72 -1.10 -0.40
C GLY A 116 -10.84 0.16 -0.38
N ALA A 117 -9.83 0.19 0.49
CA ALA A 117 -8.87 1.29 0.54
C ALA A 117 -8.00 1.34 -0.73
N LEU A 118 -7.47 0.19 -1.18
CA LEU A 118 -6.62 0.12 -2.38
C LEU A 118 -7.39 0.39 -3.67
N GLY A 119 -8.69 0.04 -3.74
CA GLY A 119 -9.54 0.31 -4.88
C GLY A 119 -9.65 1.79 -5.26
N LEU A 120 -9.43 2.70 -4.31
CA LEU A 120 -9.41 4.15 -4.57
C LEU A 120 -8.16 4.61 -5.34
N ALA A 121 -7.12 3.77 -5.35
CA ALA A 121 -5.84 4.04 -6.00
C ALA A 121 -5.46 2.89 -6.95
N LYS A 122 -6.45 2.19 -7.54
CA LYS A 122 -6.20 1.08 -8.47
C LYS A 122 -5.25 1.47 -9.59
N ASP A 123 -5.42 2.65 -10.16
CA ASP A 123 -4.66 3.14 -11.33
C ASP A 123 -3.36 3.88 -10.94
N TRP A 124 -2.92 3.73 -9.69
CA TRP A 124 -1.69 4.34 -9.18
C TRP A 124 -0.55 3.31 -9.15
N CYS A 125 0.67 3.81 -9.11
CA CYS A 125 1.89 3.02 -9.04
C CYS A 125 2.45 3.12 -7.61
N CYS A 126 2.18 2.12 -6.78
CA CYS A 126 2.80 1.95 -5.46
C CYS A 126 2.72 3.20 -4.58
N GLY A 127 1.50 3.75 -4.50
CA GLY A 127 1.17 4.87 -3.61
C GLY A 127 1.34 6.27 -4.19
N ALA A 128 1.76 6.39 -5.45
CA ALA A 128 1.78 7.66 -6.17
C ALA A 128 1.17 7.51 -7.57
N PRO A 129 0.73 8.61 -8.21
CA PRO A 129 0.37 8.58 -9.62
C PRO A 129 1.51 7.99 -10.46
N CYS A 130 1.16 7.15 -11.43
CA CYS A 130 2.14 6.57 -12.34
C CYS A 130 2.85 7.68 -13.16
N PRO A 131 4.15 7.53 -13.47
CA PRO A 131 4.84 8.45 -14.36
C PRO A 131 4.18 8.49 -15.74
N GLU A 132 4.16 9.64 -16.41
CA GLU A 132 3.46 9.83 -17.70
C GLU A 132 3.89 8.85 -18.81
N HIS A 133 5.12 8.33 -18.74
CA HIS A 133 5.64 7.32 -19.69
C HIS A 133 5.20 5.88 -19.40
N LYS A 134 4.56 5.63 -18.25
CA LYS A 134 3.94 4.35 -17.89
C LYS A 134 2.39 4.39 -17.95
N ALA A 135 1.81 5.59 -18.12
CA ALA A 135 0.37 5.77 -18.20
C ALA A 135 -0.23 5.42 -19.59
N VAL A 136 0.60 5.32 -20.62
CA VAL A 136 0.14 5.11 -22.02
C VAL A 136 -0.37 3.68 -22.24
N ASP A 137 0.14 2.69 -21.49
CA ASP A 137 -0.29 1.28 -21.63
C ASP A 137 -1.61 0.96 -20.90
N VAL A 138 -2.08 1.83 -19.99
CA VAL A 138 -3.33 1.61 -19.22
C VAL A 138 -4.57 2.18 -19.94
N VAL A 139 -4.39 3.09 -20.91
CA VAL A 139 -5.52 3.76 -21.60
C VAL A 139 -6.02 2.99 -22.83
N TYR A 140 -5.30 1.95 -23.28
CA TYR A 140 -5.63 1.18 -24.49
C TYR A 140 -5.81 -0.33 -24.25
N SER A 141 -6.62 -0.73 -23.26
CA SER A 141 -7.10 -2.12 -23.10
C SER A 141 -8.58 -2.16 -22.76
#